data_AF-A0AAW2N7K5-F1
#
_entry.id   AF-A0AAW2N7K5-F1
#
_cell.length_a   1.000
_cell.length_b   1.000
_cell.length_c   1.000
_cell.angle_alpha   90.00
_cell.angle_beta   90.00
_cell.angle_gamma   90.00
#
_symmetry.space_group_name_H-M   'P 1'
#
loop_
_entity.id
_entity.type
_entity.pdbx_description
1 polymer ?
#
loop_
_entity_poly.entity_id
_entity_poly.type
_entity_poly.pdbx_seq_one_letter_code
_entity_poly.pdbx_strand_id
1 'polypeptide(L)'
;MVLHDTKSSNHMHLMDYVLSRNCSAPVKNKIVREIIDFIKGHQMLFDQILQEGLLDADELTMELVNIVVGILCKVWPYEESDEYGFIQGLFGMMRALFCRDPDIFTSIQSGQSEIQQKADVSISHLCFNLSSYLYFLVTKKSLKLQVSDSPADYRTAASQQPTLALLVSFLGSLSTALERAAEEKYLLLHKIKDINELSRQEVDEIINVYGSQDCASSSENIQKRRYIAMVSMCRVVGQRSRLIMLLLLLAQNLMNIILGHFQDSHSMKVIAYDTRLGTKEGLHSFCGELIPVLERLELLSEEKTGHSLRVFRRLARSLKELSIQKL
;
A
#
# COMPACT_ATOMS: atom_id res chain seq x y z
N MET A 1 -14.35 37.10 9.52
CA MET A 1 -15.61 36.49 9.05
C MET A 1 -15.34 35.02 8.84
N VAL A 2 -15.93 34.20 9.71
CA VAL A 2 -15.77 32.74 9.76
C VAL A 2 -16.48 32.12 8.57
N LEU A 3 -15.80 31.25 7.82
CA LEU A 3 -16.44 30.12 7.14
C LEU A 3 -15.54 28.90 7.32
N HIS A 4 -16.04 28.00 8.15
CA HIS A 4 -15.55 26.66 8.43
C HIS A 4 -15.43 25.84 7.14
N ASP A 5 -14.26 25.28 6.88
CA ASP A 5 -14.09 24.20 5.91
C ASP A 5 -13.88 22.87 6.66
N THR A 6 -14.96 22.40 7.28
CA THR A 6 -15.04 21.12 8.01
C THR A 6 -15.63 19.98 7.16
N LYS A 7 -15.43 19.98 5.84
CA LYS A 7 -15.99 18.94 4.96
C LYS A 7 -15.02 17.88 4.44
N SER A 8 -13.70 18.04 4.56
CA SER A 8 -12.74 17.03 4.09
C SER A 8 -12.40 15.94 5.14
N SER A 9 -12.75 16.16 6.43
CA SER A 9 -12.46 15.22 7.53
C SER A 9 -13.52 14.11 7.70
N ASN A 10 -14.69 14.28 7.09
CA ASN A 10 -15.82 13.38 7.34
C ASN A 10 -15.83 12.11 6.48
N HIS A 11 -15.09 12.05 5.37
CA HIS A 11 -15.06 10.84 4.52
C HIS A 11 -14.15 9.72 5.05
N MET A 12 -13.04 10.08 5.68
CA MET A 12 -12.11 9.11 6.26
C MET A 12 -12.67 8.51 7.56
N HIS A 13 -13.35 9.33 8.37
CA HIS A 13 -14.09 8.84 9.52
C HIS A 13 -15.29 7.98 9.13
N LEU A 14 -15.93 8.18 7.97
CA LEU A 14 -17.06 7.34 7.55
C LEU A 14 -16.59 5.93 7.16
N MET A 15 -15.41 5.77 6.54
CA MET A 15 -14.87 4.43 6.27
C MET A 15 -14.45 3.72 7.55
N ASP A 16 -13.76 4.37 8.48
CA ASP A 16 -13.41 3.74 9.76
C ASP A 16 -14.64 3.47 10.66
N TYR A 17 -15.66 4.34 10.60
CA TYR A 17 -16.91 4.17 11.35
C TYR A 17 -17.81 3.06 10.77
N VAL A 18 -17.76 2.84 9.45
CA VAL A 18 -18.42 1.69 8.79
C VAL A 18 -17.63 0.40 8.99
N LEU A 19 -16.30 0.45 9.04
CA LEU A 19 -15.42 -0.71 9.26
C LEU A 19 -15.42 -1.23 10.71
N SER A 20 -15.77 -0.39 11.69
CA SER A 20 -15.73 -0.73 13.12
C SER A 20 -17.05 -1.31 13.66
N ARG A 21 -18.22 -0.94 13.12
CA ARG A 21 -19.51 -1.25 13.77
C ARG A 21 -20.37 -2.37 13.20
N ASN A 22 -20.01 -2.99 12.07
CA ASN A 22 -20.88 -3.99 11.43
C ASN A 22 -20.34 -5.44 11.39
N CYS A 23 -19.22 -5.75 12.04
CA CYS A 23 -18.60 -7.07 11.96
C CYS A 23 -18.73 -7.93 13.24
N SER A 24 -19.82 -7.80 14.00
CA SER A 24 -20.09 -8.64 15.17
C SER A 24 -21.33 -9.54 15.04
N ALA A 25 -21.70 -9.96 13.83
CA ALA A 25 -22.64 -11.06 13.65
C ALA A 25 -22.28 -11.88 12.39
N PRO A 26 -21.86 -13.14 12.53
CA PRO A 26 -21.76 -14.03 11.38
C PRO A 26 -23.19 -14.32 10.89
N VAL A 27 -23.39 -14.46 9.57
CA VAL A 27 -24.60 -15.00 8.91
C VAL A 27 -25.80 -14.05 8.60
N LYS A 28 -25.82 -12.74 8.90
CA LYS A 28 -27.05 -11.91 8.69
C LYS A 28 -27.08 -10.85 7.58
N ASN A 29 -26.04 -10.70 6.76
CA ASN A 29 -26.12 -9.74 5.66
C ASN A 29 -26.59 -10.44 4.37
N LYS A 30 -27.88 -10.26 4.02
CA LYS A 30 -28.47 -10.75 2.77
C LYS A 30 -27.65 -10.30 1.55
N ILE A 31 -27.12 -9.08 1.57
CA ILE A 31 -26.32 -8.51 0.48
C ILE A 31 -24.99 -9.26 0.34
N VAL A 32 -24.30 -9.58 1.44
CA VAL A 32 -23.02 -10.32 1.38
C VAL A 32 -23.23 -11.71 0.78
N ARG A 33 -24.33 -12.40 1.15
CA ARG A 33 -24.68 -13.69 0.56
C ARG A 33 -24.98 -13.59 -0.93
N GLU A 34 -25.78 -12.61 -1.34
CA GLU A 34 -26.08 -12.40 -2.76
C GLU A 34 -24.83 -12.09 -3.58
N ILE A 35 -23.88 -11.31 -3.03
CA ILE A 35 -22.60 -11.05 -3.70
C ILE A 35 -21.77 -12.33 -3.78
N ILE A 36 -21.71 -13.14 -2.73
CA ILE A 36 -21.00 -14.43 -2.74
C ILE A 36 -21.63 -15.36 -3.79
N ASP A 37 -22.95 -15.49 -3.82
CA ASP A 37 -23.66 -16.33 -4.80
C ASP A 37 -23.40 -15.84 -6.23
N PHE A 38 -23.37 -14.51 -6.44
CA PHE A 38 -22.97 -13.92 -7.71
C PHE A 38 -21.54 -14.29 -8.11
N ILE A 39 -20.57 -14.17 -7.19
CA ILE A 39 -19.16 -14.53 -7.45
C ILE A 39 -19.05 -16.00 -7.81
N LYS A 40 -19.70 -16.90 -7.05
CA LYS A 40 -19.73 -18.34 -7.32
C LYS A 40 -20.31 -18.65 -8.70
N GLY A 41 -21.37 -17.95 -9.10
CA GLY A 41 -21.96 -18.07 -10.44
C GLY A 41 -21.08 -17.58 -11.59
N HIS A 42 -20.05 -16.78 -11.29
CA HIS A 42 -19.14 -16.18 -12.28
C HIS A 42 -17.67 -16.54 -12.03
N GLN A 43 -17.40 -17.70 -11.43
CA GLN A 43 -16.05 -18.11 -11.00
C GLN A 43 -14.97 -17.88 -12.07
N MET A 44 -15.21 -18.32 -13.31
CA MET A 44 -14.23 -18.20 -14.40
C MET A 44 -13.76 -16.76 -14.64
N LEU A 45 -14.64 -15.77 -14.49
CA LEU A 45 -14.29 -14.36 -14.65
C LEU A 45 -13.35 -13.90 -13.53
N PHE A 46 -13.65 -14.27 -12.29
CA PHE A 46 -12.82 -13.90 -11.14
C PHE A 46 -11.46 -14.60 -11.21
N ASP A 47 -11.41 -15.87 -11.60
CA ASP A 47 -10.17 -16.61 -11.77
C ASP A 47 -9.27 -15.99 -12.85
N GLN A 48 -9.84 -15.58 -13.99
CA GLN A 48 -9.11 -14.89 -15.06
C GLN A 48 -8.50 -13.58 -14.56
N ILE A 49 -9.27 -12.77 -13.85
CA ILE A 49 -8.81 -11.47 -13.34
C ILE A 49 -7.75 -11.63 -12.25
N LEU A 50 -7.84 -12.66 -11.40
CA LEU A 50 -6.82 -12.96 -10.39
C LEU A 50 -5.51 -13.47 -11.00
N GLN A 51 -5.56 -14.07 -12.19
CA GLN A 51 -4.39 -14.55 -12.93
C GLN A 51 -3.82 -13.50 -13.90
N GLU A 52 -4.48 -12.35 -14.05
CA GLU A 52 -4.10 -11.33 -15.01
C GLU A 52 -2.77 -10.66 -14.64
N GLY A 53 -1.87 -10.53 -15.62
CA GLY A 53 -0.52 -10.01 -15.43
C GLY A 53 -0.51 -8.49 -15.24
N LEU A 54 -0.10 -8.02 -14.05
CA LEU A 54 -0.06 -6.60 -13.70
C LEU A 54 1.18 -5.83 -14.21
N LEU A 55 1.87 -6.34 -15.23
CA LEU A 55 3.09 -5.70 -15.76
C LEU A 55 2.76 -4.69 -16.87
N ASP A 56 1.82 -5.03 -17.74
CA ASP A 56 1.44 -4.21 -18.91
C ASP A 56 -0.07 -3.87 -18.93
N ALA A 57 -0.73 -3.96 -17.77
CA ALA A 57 -2.16 -3.70 -17.65
C ALA A 57 -2.46 -2.23 -17.94
N ASP A 58 -3.42 -1.97 -18.83
CA ASP A 58 -3.91 -0.62 -19.10
C ASP A 58 -4.75 -0.07 -17.92
N GLU A 59 -5.14 1.21 -18.02
CA GLU A 59 -5.90 1.89 -16.96
C GLU A 59 -7.20 1.16 -16.62
N LEU A 60 -7.94 0.68 -17.63
CA LEU A 60 -9.23 0.00 -17.44
C LEU A 60 -9.05 -1.38 -16.79
N THR A 61 -8.03 -2.12 -17.21
CA THR A 61 -7.68 -3.44 -16.66
C THR A 61 -7.27 -3.29 -15.19
N MET A 62 -6.45 -2.28 -14.87
CA MET A 62 -6.06 -1.99 -13.48
C MET A 62 -7.23 -1.58 -12.60
N GLU A 63 -8.19 -0.82 -13.13
CA GLU A 63 -9.43 -0.49 -12.42
C GLU A 63 -10.29 -1.73 -12.18
N LEU A 64 -10.45 -2.60 -13.18
CA LEU A 64 -11.20 -3.84 -13.06
C LEU A 64 -10.58 -4.77 -12.00
N VAL A 65 -9.27 -4.98 -12.04
CA VAL A 65 -8.53 -5.75 -11.02
C VAL A 65 -8.77 -5.17 -9.63
N ASN A 66 -8.65 -3.84 -9.48
CA ASN A 66 -8.89 -3.17 -8.19
C ASN A 66 -10.30 -3.39 -7.65
N ILE A 67 -11.31 -3.36 -8.53
CA ILE A 67 -12.72 -3.59 -8.16
C ILE A 67 -12.90 -5.04 -7.73
N VAL A 68 -12.47 -6.00 -8.55
CA VAL A 68 -12.65 -7.43 -8.31
C VAL A 68 -11.93 -7.86 -7.03
N VAL A 69 -10.67 -7.49 -6.87
CA VAL A 69 -9.90 -7.78 -5.66
C VAL A 69 -10.50 -7.06 -4.45
N GLY A 70 -10.94 -5.80 -4.61
CA GLY A 70 -11.60 -5.05 -3.55
C GLY A 70 -12.90 -5.69 -3.05
N ILE A 71 -13.69 -6.28 -3.96
CA ILE A 71 -14.90 -7.03 -3.62
C ILE A 71 -14.51 -8.32 -2.89
N LEU A 72 -13.63 -9.14 -3.49
CA LEU A 72 -13.18 -10.41 -2.91
C LEU A 72 -12.61 -10.22 -1.49
N CYS A 73 -11.72 -9.26 -1.30
CA CYS A 73 -11.12 -8.93 -0.01
C CYS A 73 -12.15 -8.57 1.08
N LYS A 74 -13.34 -8.07 0.69
CA LYS A 74 -14.41 -7.70 1.63
C LYS A 74 -15.39 -8.82 1.91
N VAL A 75 -15.78 -9.60 0.90
CA VAL A 75 -16.88 -10.57 1.03
C VAL A 75 -16.41 -12.00 1.20
N TRP A 76 -15.27 -12.36 0.60
CA TRP A 76 -14.73 -13.72 0.67
C TRP A 76 -14.31 -14.17 2.08
N PRO A 77 -13.90 -13.31 3.04
CA PRO A 77 -13.64 -13.78 4.40
C PRO A 77 -14.87 -14.38 5.12
N TYR A 78 -16.08 -14.17 4.60
CA TYR A 78 -17.32 -14.73 5.14
C TYR A 78 -17.74 -16.04 4.49
N GLU A 79 -17.08 -16.46 3.40
CA GLU A 79 -17.28 -17.78 2.81
C GLU A 79 -16.48 -18.81 3.62
N GLU A 80 -17.11 -19.96 3.91
CA GLU A 80 -16.48 -21.05 4.66
C GLU A 80 -15.92 -22.14 3.74
N SER A 81 -16.40 -22.22 2.49
CA SER A 81 -15.88 -23.16 1.48
C SER A 81 -14.55 -22.67 0.89
N ASP A 82 -13.58 -23.59 0.80
CA ASP A 82 -12.28 -23.39 0.12
C ASP A 82 -12.27 -23.97 -1.31
N GLU A 83 -13.44 -24.29 -1.87
CA GLU A 83 -13.55 -25.01 -3.16
C GLU A 83 -13.20 -24.15 -4.39
N TYR A 84 -13.15 -22.82 -4.25
CA TYR A 84 -13.06 -21.89 -5.39
C TYR A 84 -11.66 -21.33 -5.66
N GLY A 85 -10.66 -21.62 -4.83
CA GLY A 85 -9.27 -21.22 -5.12
C GLY A 85 -8.97 -19.70 -5.03
N PHE A 86 -9.96 -18.85 -4.75
CA PHE A 86 -9.75 -17.39 -4.76
C PHE A 86 -8.78 -16.91 -3.68
N ILE A 87 -8.69 -17.58 -2.53
CA ILE A 87 -7.73 -17.22 -1.47
C ILE A 87 -6.30 -17.39 -1.99
N GLN A 88 -6.06 -18.50 -2.69
CA GLN A 88 -4.80 -18.86 -3.32
C GLN A 88 -4.46 -17.87 -4.45
N GLY A 89 -5.44 -17.47 -5.26
CA GLY A 89 -5.29 -16.40 -6.26
C GLY A 89 -4.91 -15.06 -5.65
N LEU A 90 -5.56 -14.64 -4.56
CA LEU A 90 -5.22 -13.41 -3.83
C LEU A 90 -3.80 -13.48 -3.23
N PHE A 91 -3.41 -14.63 -2.67
CA PHE A 91 -2.06 -14.82 -2.15
C PHE A 91 -1.00 -14.81 -3.26
N GLY A 92 -1.28 -15.44 -4.41
CA GLY A 92 -0.43 -15.36 -5.59
C GLY A 92 -0.20 -13.91 -6.04
N MET A 93 -1.28 -13.10 -6.07
CA MET A 93 -1.19 -11.68 -6.39
C MET A 93 -0.39 -10.88 -5.34
N MET A 94 -0.57 -11.17 -4.05
CA MET A 94 0.26 -10.57 -2.99
C MET A 94 1.74 -10.87 -3.20
N ARG A 95 2.12 -12.13 -3.46
CA ARG A 95 3.51 -12.50 -3.73
C ARG A 95 4.05 -11.77 -4.97
N ALA A 96 3.26 -11.71 -6.04
CA ALA A 96 3.67 -11.04 -7.28
C ALA A 96 3.85 -9.52 -7.13
N LEU A 97 3.10 -8.87 -6.24
CA LEU A 97 3.17 -7.42 -6.01
C LEU A 97 4.17 -7.04 -4.92
N PHE A 98 4.22 -7.79 -3.81
CA PHE A 98 5.02 -7.44 -2.64
C PHE A 98 6.51 -7.70 -2.86
N CYS A 99 6.88 -8.59 -3.79
CA CYS A 99 8.27 -8.81 -4.20
C CYS A 99 8.82 -7.70 -5.12
N ARG A 100 8.00 -6.74 -5.57
CA ARG A 100 8.42 -5.76 -6.59
C ARG A 100 9.26 -4.64 -5.99
N ASP A 101 10.12 -4.08 -6.84
CA ASP A 101 10.98 -2.95 -6.52
C ASP A 101 10.17 -1.70 -6.13
N PRO A 102 10.72 -0.83 -5.28
CA PRO A 102 10.06 0.40 -4.82
C PRO A 102 9.65 1.33 -5.97
N ASP A 103 10.28 1.19 -7.14
CA ASP A 103 9.99 1.96 -8.34
C ASP A 103 8.58 1.71 -8.88
N ILE A 104 7.89 0.65 -8.44
CA ILE A 104 6.47 0.45 -8.74
C ILE A 104 5.54 1.52 -8.15
N PHE A 105 5.98 2.18 -7.07
CA PHE A 105 5.24 3.26 -6.42
C PHE A 105 5.73 4.64 -6.86
N THR A 106 6.87 4.69 -7.54
CA THR A 106 7.54 5.93 -7.92
C THR A 106 8.10 5.79 -9.31
N SER A 107 7.34 6.18 -10.32
CA SER A 107 7.91 6.35 -11.64
C SER A 107 8.75 7.64 -11.68
N ILE A 108 10.07 7.49 -11.79
CA ILE A 108 11.06 8.59 -11.67
C ILE A 108 11.32 9.31 -13.03
N GLN A 109 10.75 8.86 -14.15
CA GLN A 109 11.14 9.41 -15.45
C GLN A 109 10.38 10.68 -15.86
N SER A 110 11.17 11.70 -16.18
CA SER A 110 10.80 12.98 -16.78
C SER A 110 9.98 12.80 -18.06
N GLY A 111 8.77 13.37 -18.08
CA GLY A 111 7.87 13.41 -19.24
C GLY A 111 6.59 12.56 -19.10
N GLN A 112 5.99 12.48 -17.91
CA GLN A 112 4.87 11.56 -17.71
C GLN A 112 3.50 12.13 -18.11
N SER A 113 2.80 11.33 -18.90
CA SER A 113 1.35 11.41 -19.10
C SER A 113 0.60 11.15 -17.78
N GLU A 114 -0.57 11.78 -17.61
CA GLU A 114 -1.47 11.57 -16.47
C GLU A 114 -1.76 10.08 -16.18
N ILE A 115 -1.67 9.25 -17.22
CA ILE A 115 -1.93 7.81 -17.22
C ILE A 115 -0.97 7.08 -16.27
N GLN A 116 0.32 7.43 -16.26
CA GLN A 116 1.31 6.73 -15.45
C GLN A 116 1.16 7.03 -13.95
N GLN A 117 0.80 8.28 -13.61
CA GLN A 117 0.56 8.69 -12.22
C GLN A 117 -0.71 8.05 -11.64
N LYS A 118 -1.72 7.77 -12.48
CA LYS A 118 -2.90 7.00 -12.07
C LYS A 118 -2.56 5.54 -11.81
N ALA A 119 -1.59 4.96 -12.53
CA ALA A 119 -1.13 3.59 -12.30
C ALA A 119 -0.49 3.44 -10.91
N ASP A 120 0.39 4.36 -10.49
CA ASP A 120 1.06 4.32 -9.17
C ASP A 120 0.04 4.29 -8.02
N VAL A 121 -1.01 5.12 -8.09
CA VAL A 121 -2.09 5.18 -7.10
C VAL A 121 -2.95 3.91 -7.14
N SER A 122 -3.21 3.37 -8.34
CA SER A 122 -4.01 2.15 -8.53
C SER A 122 -3.31 0.92 -7.98
N ILE A 123 -1.99 0.81 -8.17
CA ILE A 123 -1.19 -0.27 -7.58
C ILE A 123 -1.15 -0.12 -6.06
N SER A 124 -0.94 1.10 -5.56
CA SER A 124 -0.96 1.37 -4.11
C SER A 124 -2.30 0.97 -3.47
N HIS A 125 -3.41 1.25 -4.15
CA HIS A 125 -4.75 0.87 -3.71
C HIS A 125 -4.95 -0.65 -3.71
N LEU A 126 -4.48 -1.35 -4.74
CA LEU A 126 -4.52 -2.81 -4.83
C LEU A 126 -3.73 -3.45 -3.69
N CYS A 127 -2.49 -3.00 -3.46
CA CYS A 127 -1.66 -3.44 -2.34
C CYS A 127 -2.33 -3.17 -0.98
N PHE A 128 -3.01 -2.03 -0.83
CA PHE A 128 -3.78 -1.73 0.38
C PHE A 128 -4.93 -2.71 0.61
N ASN A 129 -5.75 -2.99 -0.42
CA ASN A 129 -6.85 -3.96 -0.31
C ASN A 129 -6.35 -5.36 0.06
N LEU A 130 -5.29 -5.81 -0.60
CA LEU A 130 -4.66 -7.10 -0.33
C LEU A 130 -4.08 -7.17 1.09
N SER A 131 -3.34 -6.15 1.52
CA SER A 131 -2.80 -6.09 2.89
C SER A 131 -3.92 -6.09 3.94
N SER A 132 -5.02 -5.38 3.67
CA SER A 132 -6.15 -5.29 4.61
C SER A 132 -6.87 -6.62 4.75
N TYR A 133 -7.01 -7.36 3.64
CA TYR A 133 -7.49 -8.73 3.66
C TYR A 133 -6.55 -9.65 4.46
N LEU A 134 -5.24 -9.56 4.22
CA LEU A 134 -4.27 -10.34 4.97
C LEU A 134 -4.31 -10.04 6.48
N TYR A 135 -4.42 -8.76 6.86
CA TYR A 135 -4.61 -8.35 8.25
C TYR A 135 -5.87 -8.94 8.87
N PHE A 136 -6.99 -8.94 8.14
CA PHE A 136 -8.21 -9.58 8.60
C PHE A 136 -8.01 -11.09 8.82
N LEU A 137 -7.37 -11.79 7.87
CA LEU A 137 -7.11 -13.22 8.01
C LEU A 137 -6.24 -13.53 9.23
N VAL A 138 -5.16 -12.75 9.45
CA VAL A 138 -4.27 -12.93 10.59
C VAL A 138 -4.98 -12.65 11.91
N THR A 139 -5.75 -11.56 12.01
CA THR A 139 -6.32 -11.12 13.29
C THR A 139 -7.69 -11.73 13.63
N LYS A 140 -8.49 -12.07 12.63
CA LYS A 140 -9.87 -12.58 12.81
C LYS A 140 -10.03 -14.04 12.47
N LYS A 141 -9.21 -14.57 11.55
CA LYS A 141 -9.22 -15.99 11.17
C LYS A 141 -8.00 -16.75 11.71
N SER A 142 -7.15 -16.09 12.51
CA SER A 142 -5.96 -16.67 13.13
C SER A 142 -4.99 -17.32 12.12
N LEU A 143 -4.93 -16.77 10.90
CA LEU A 143 -3.97 -17.22 9.89
C LEU A 143 -2.53 -17.00 10.41
N LYS A 144 -1.70 -18.04 10.31
CA LYS A 144 -0.29 -17.98 10.69
C LYS A 144 0.59 -17.90 9.45
N LEU A 145 1.40 -16.85 9.36
CA LEU A 145 2.37 -16.68 8.28
C LEU A 145 3.69 -17.35 8.66
N GLN A 146 4.33 -18.02 7.69
CA GLN A 146 5.69 -18.55 7.86
C GLN A 146 6.70 -17.41 7.89
N VAL A 147 7.84 -17.61 8.58
CA VAL A 147 8.89 -16.58 8.68
C VAL A 147 9.56 -16.36 7.32
N SER A 148 9.94 -17.45 6.64
CA SER A 148 10.58 -17.45 5.32
C SER A 148 10.08 -18.64 4.49
N ASP A 149 10.33 -18.60 3.16
CA ASP A 149 9.95 -19.71 2.27
C ASP A 149 10.75 -20.98 2.62
N SER A 150 10.06 -22.10 2.83
CA SER A 150 10.69 -23.42 3.00
C SER A 150 11.09 -23.98 1.62
N PRO A 151 12.34 -24.45 1.43
CA PRO A 151 12.78 -25.00 0.15
C PRO A 151 12.05 -26.30 -0.29
N ALA A 152 11.25 -26.91 0.58
CA ALA A 152 10.63 -28.22 0.32
C ALA A 152 9.22 -28.18 -0.31
N ASP A 153 8.53 -27.03 -0.33
CA ASP A 153 7.08 -27.01 -0.53
C ASP A 153 6.59 -26.31 -1.81
N TYR A 154 7.31 -26.36 -2.92
CA TYR A 154 6.85 -25.75 -4.18
C TYR A 154 5.57 -26.38 -4.80
N ARG A 155 4.95 -27.39 -4.17
CA ARG A 155 3.84 -28.16 -4.75
C ARG A 155 2.53 -28.18 -3.96
N THR A 156 2.45 -27.55 -2.79
CA THR A 156 1.20 -27.51 -1.99
C THR A 156 0.53 -26.13 -2.08
N ALA A 157 -0.79 -26.05 -1.92
CA ALA A 157 -1.52 -24.76 -1.88
C ALA A 157 -1.02 -23.83 -0.74
N ALA A 158 -0.36 -24.39 0.28
CA ALA A 158 0.33 -23.65 1.33
C ALA A 158 1.57 -22.86 0.83
N SER A 159 2.09 -23.18 -0.36
CA SER A 159 3.26 -22.53 -0.97
C SER A 159 2.98 -21.12 -1.49
N GLN A 160 1.71 -20.78 -1.70
CA GLN A 160 1.32 -19.50 -2.28
C GLN A 160 1.10 -18.42 -1.22
N GLN A 161 1.00 -18.77 0.07
CA GLN A 161 0.79 -17.80 1.15
C GLN A 161 1.97 -16.82 1.27
N PRO A 162 1.73 -15.51 1.48
CA PRO A 162 2.81 -14.55 1.75
C PRO A 162 3.53 -14.86 3.07
N THR A 163 4.84 -14.70 3.10
CA THR A 163 5.68 -14.90 4.30
C THR A 163 5.92 -13.60 5.05
N LEU A 164 6.35 -13.68 6.31
CA LEU A 164 6.74 -12.49 7.07
C LEU A 164 7.95 -11.80 6.44
N ALA A 165 8.95 -12.55 5.97
CA ALA A 165 10.11 -12.00 5.26
C ALA A 165 9.69 -11.19 4.02
N LEU A 166 8.72 -11.69 3.24
CA LEU A 166 8.14 -10.94 2.13
C LEU A 166 7.53 -9.61 2.60
N LEU A 167 6.76 -9.62 3.69
CA LEU A 167 6.18 -8.39 4.23
C LEU A 167 7.23 -7.39 4.70
N VAL A 168 8.36 -7.85 5.25
CA VAL A 168 9.48 -6.98 5.67
C VAL A 168 10.21 -6.40 4.47
N SER A 169 10.52 -7.21 3.46
CA SER A 169 11.07 -6.75 2.20
C SER A 169 10.17 -5.67 1.57
N PHE A 170 8.87 -5.94 1.52
CA PHE A 170 7.88 -5.01 1.01
C PHE A 170 7.77 -3.73 1.85
N LEU A 171 7.78 -3.83 3.17
CA LEU A 171 7.85 -2.66 4.07
C LEU A 171 9.13 -1.84 3.82
N GLY A 172 10.23 -2.51 3.50
CA GLY A 172 11.48 -1.91 3.05
C GLY A 172 11.30 -1.07 1.79
N SER A 173 10.64 -1.62 0.76
CA SER A 173 10.29 -0.91 -0.48
C SER A 173 9.36 0.28 -0.22
N LEU A 174 8.35 0.11 0.64
CA LEU A 174 7.43 1.18 1.02
C LEU A 174 8.13 2.34 1.74
N SER A 175 9.10 2.05 2.62
CA SER A 175 9.92 3.10 3.27
C SER A 175 10.63 3.95 2.23
N THR A 176 11.28 3.31 1.24
CA THR A 176 11.98 4.01 0.17
C THR A 176 11.03 4.83 -0.70
N ALA A 177 9.87 4.28 -1.05
CA ALA A 177 8.84 5.01 -1.81
C ALA A 177 8.29 6.22 -1.02
N LEU A 178 8.06 6.06 0.29
CA LEU A 178 7.61 7.13 1.19
C LEU A 178 8.63 8.27 1.28
N GLU A 179 9.90 7.93 1.50
CA GLU A 179 11.01 8.90 1.56
C GLU A 179 11.09 9.72 0.28
N ARG A 180 11.09 9.05 -0.89
CA ARG A 180 11.15 9.70 -2.20
C ARG A 180 9.93 10.59 -2.46
N ALA A 181 8.72 10.07 -2.25
CA ALA A 181 7.48 10.82 -2.50
C ALA A 181 7.35 12.04 -1.58
N ALA A 182 7.76 11.92 -0.31
CA ALA A 182 7.76 13.02 0.64
C ALA A 182 8.80 14.09 0.28
N GLU A 183 10.00 13.69 -0.15
CA GLU A 183 11.04 14.62 -0.61
C GLU A 183 10.61 15.40 -1.85
N GLU A 184 10.10 14.70 -2.87
CA GLU A 184 9.63 15.32 -4.11
C GLU A 184 8.50 16.33 -3.84
N LYS A 185 7.51 15.93 -3.03
CA LYS A 185 6.43 16.83 -2.60
C LYS A 185 6.98 18.06 -1.90
N TYR A 186 7.93 17.89 -0.98
CA TYR A 186 8.52 18.98 -0.21
C TYR A 186 9.25 19.98 -1.12
N LEU A 187 10.08 19.48 -2.05
CA LEU A 187 10.80 20.29 -3.02
C LEU A 187 9.85 21.07 -3.94
N LEU A 188 8.78 20.42 -4.42
CA LEU A 188 7.76 21.08 -5.24
C LEU A 188 7.02 22.18 -4.48
N LEU A 189 6.66 21.95 -3.22
CA LEU A 189 6.03 22.97 -2.37
C LEU A 189 6.94 24.18 -2.17
N HIS A 190 8.25 23.96 -1.99
CA HIS A 190 9.21 25.06 -1.90
C HIS A 190 9.31 25.84 -3.22
N LYS A 191 9.38 25.15 -4.36
CA LYS A 191 9.38 25.80 -5.69
C LYS A 191 8.09 26.58 -5.97
N ILE A 192 6.93 26.08 -5.52
CA ILE A 192 5.65 26.78 -5.62
C ILE A 192 5.68 28.07 -4.79
N LYS A 193 6.20 28.00 -3.57
CA LYS A 193 6.29 29.16 -2.67
C LYS A 193 7.17 30.26 -3.27
N ASP A 194 8.27 29.88 -3.92
CA ASP A 194 9.27 30.80 -4.47
C ASP A 194 9.13 30.99 -5.99
N ILE A 195 7.96 30.72 -6.57
CA ILE A 195 7.72 30.76 -8.02
C ILE A 195 8.08 32.11 -8.68
N ASN A 196 8.00 33.20 -7.91
CA ASN A 196 8.35 34.54 -8.37
C ASN A 196 9.86 34.80 -8.44
N GLU A 197 10.66 34.01 -7.72
CA GLU A 197 12.11 34.06 -7.70
C GLU A 197 12.73 33.17 -8.80
N LEU A 198 11.96 32.21 -9.33
CA LEU A 198 12.42 31.33 -10.40
C LEU A 198 12.65 32.09 -11.71
N SER A 199 13.76 31.75 -12.37
CA SER A 199 14.11 32.23 -13.71
C SER A 199 13.14 31.70 -14.76
N ARG A 200 13.10 32.33 -15.93
CA ARG A 200 12.29 31.84 -17.06
C ARG A 200 12.68 30.41 -17.45
N GLN A 201 13.98 30.10 -17.46
CA GLN A 201 14.46 28.77 -17.83
C GLN A 201 13.97 27.71 -16.85
N GLU A 202 14.04 27.95 -15.54
CA GLU A 202 13.54 27.01 -14.54
C GLU A 202 12.02 26.80 -14.65
N VAL A 203 11.28 27.87 -14.91
CA VAL A 203 9.83 27.79 -15.16
C VAL A 203 9.54 26.96 -16.41
N ASP A 204 10.34 27.11 -17.46
CA ASP A 204 10.19 26.35 -18.72
C ASP A 204 10.52 24.87 -18.53
N GLU A 205 11.57 24.56 -17.75
CA GLU A 205 11.91 23.19 -17.35
C GLU A 205 10.77 22.55 -16.53
N ILE A 206 10.17 23.29 -15.58
CA ILE A 206 9.03 22.80 -14.80
C ILE A 206 7.82 22.52 -15.70
N ILE A 207 7.51 23.40 -16.65
CA ILE A 207 6.41 23.18 -17.59
C ILE A 207 6.69 21.97 -18.49
N ASN A 208 7.93 21.79 -18.94
CA ASN A 208 8.30 20.64 -19.76
C ASN A 208 8.22 19.32 -18.98
N VAL A 209 8.55 19.33 -17.68
CA VAL A 209 8.55 18.14 -16.83
C VAL A 209 7.14 17.78 -16.33
N TYR A 210 6.31 18.76 -15.98
CA TYR A 210 5.03 18.54 -15.30
C TYR A 210 3.79 19.06 -16.05
N GLY A 211 3.98 19.85 -17.11
CA GLY A 211 2.88 20.41 -17.89
C GLY A 211 2.22 19.36 -18.79
N SER A 212 0.97 19.61 -19.14
CA SER A 212 0.28 18.82 -20.17
C SER A 212 0.77 19.21 -21.57
N GLN A 213 0.79 18.27 -22.51
CA GLN A 213 1.33 18.46 -23.87
C GLN A 213 0.75 19.67 -24.63
N ASP A 214 -0.43 20.16 -24.23
CA ASP A 214 -1.14 21.28 -24.87
C ASP A 214 -0.97 22.64 -24.16
N CYS A 215 -0.19 22.74 -23.09
CA CYS A 215 -0.40 23.85 -22.14
C CYS A 215 0.23 25.21 -22.46
N ALA A 216 1.25 25.36 -23.31
CA ALA A 216 1.82 26.70 -23.53
C ALA A 216 2.66 26.85 -24.80
N SER A 217 2.39 27.93 -25.57
CA SER A 217 3.38 28.46 -26.51
C SER A 217 4.60 29.01 -25.74
N SER A 218 5.80 28.78 -26.26
CA SER A 218 7.04 29.36 -25.71
C SER A 218 7.04 30.90 -25.74
N SER A 219 6.17 31.51 -26.56
CA SER A 219 6.00 32.96 -26.70
C SER A 219 5.23 33.63 -25.55
N GLU A 220 4.68 32.87 -24.60
CA GLU A 220 3.92 33.44 -23.49
C GLU A 220 4.80 34.30 -22.56
N ASN A 221 4.17 35.28 -21.89
CA ASN A 221 4.87 36.12 -20.92
C ASN A 221 5.23 35.31 -19.66
N ILE A 222 6.23 35.78 -18.91
CA ILE A 222 6.74 35.08 -17.73
C ILE A 222 5.66 34.88 -16.64
N GLN A 223 4.74 35.83 -16.50
CA GLN A 223 3.67 35.75 -15.48
C GLN A 223 2.71 34.60 -15.77
N LYS A 224 2.28 34.45 -17.03
CA LYS A 224 1.40 33.35 -17.46
C LYS A 224 2.10 32.00 -17.34
N ARG A 225 3.39 31.94 -17.72
CA ARG A 225 4.19 30.71 -17.60
C ARG A 225 4.38 30.29 -16.14
N ARG A 226 4.68 31.24 -15.24
CA ARG A 226 4.72 30.99 -13.78
C ARG A 226 3.40 30.43 -13.25
N TYR A 227 2.27 30.98 -13.70
CA TYR A 227 0.96 30.45 -13.32
C TYR A 227 0.76 29.00 -13.79
N ILE A 228 1.09 28.69 -15.05
CA ILE A 228 0.99 27.33 -15.62
C ILE A 228 1.90 26.35 -14.86
N ALA A 229 3.15 26.75 -14.61
CA ALA A 229 4.10 25.96 -13.82
C ALA A 229 3.57 25.69 -12.41
N MET A 230 3.03 26.72 -11.73
CA MET A 230 2.45 26.59 -10.41
C MET A 230 1.26 25.61 -10.38
N VAL A 231 0.32 25.72 -11.33
CA VAL A 231 -0.83 24.80 -11.43
C VAL A 231 -0.35 23.37 -11.68
N SER A 232 0.63 23.18 -12.56
CA SER A 232 1.20 21.87 -12.89
C SER A 232 1.87 21.23 -11.67
N MET A 233 2.71 21.98 -10.94
CA MET A 233 3.32 21.51 -9.70
C MET A 233 2.28 21.21 -8.61
N CYS A 234 1.26 22.07 -8.44
CA CYS A 234 0.18 21.85 -7.46
C CYS A 234 -0.57 20.55 -7.71
N ARG A 235 -0.82 20.19 -8.98
CA ARG A 235 -1.43 18.93 -9.35
C ARG A 235 -0.59 17.73 -8.89
N VAL A 236 0.70 17.75 -9.20
CA VAL A 236 1.64 16.69 -8.81
C VAL A 236 1.75 16.59 -7.30
N VAL A 237 1.85 17.71 -6.59
CA VAL A 237 1.82 17.76 -5.11
C VAL A 237 0.55 17.11 -4.54
N GLY A 238 -0.61 17.36 -5.15
CA GLY A 238 -1.88 16.73 -4.75
C GLY A 238 -1.85 15.21 -4.91
N GLN A 239 -1.36 14.72 -6.04
CA GLN A 239 -1.21 13.28 -6.29
C GLN A 239 -0.19 12.63 -5.35
N ARG A 240 0.98 13.25 -5.15
CA ARG A 240 1.99 12.77 -4.20
C ARG A 240 1.45 12.73 -2.77
N SER A 241 0.62 13.70 -2.38
CA SER A 241 -0.04 13.67 -1.07
C SER A 241 -0.98 12.47 -0.92
N ARG A 242 -1.76 12.13 -1.96
CA ARG A 242 -2.61 10.93 -1.96
C ARG A 242 -1.80 9.65 -1.90
N LEU A 243 -0.69 9.58 -2.66
CA LEU A 243 0.22 8.44 -2.64
C LEU A 243 0.85 8.26 -1.25
N ILE A 244 1.40 9.32 -0.65
CA ILE A 244 1.99 9.29 0.70
C ILE A 244 0.97 8.76 1.72
N MET A 245 -0.27 9.25 1.68
CA MET A 245 -1.33 8.76 2.56
C MET A 245 -1.57 7.25 2.40
N LEU A 246 -1.68 6.74 1.17
CA LEU A 246 -1.88 5.32 0.89
C LEU A 246 -0.68 4.48 1.36
N LEU A 247 0.55 4.92 1.08
CA LEU A 247 1.77 4.24 1.49
C LEU A 247 1.91 4.20 3.02
N LEU A 248 1.55 5.28 3.73
CA LEU A 248 1.54 5.32 5.20
C LEU A 248 0.53 4.31 5.77
N LEU A 249 -0.70 4.26 5.21
CA LEU A 249 -1.72 3.30 5.64
C LEU A 249 -1.28 1.86 5.37
N LEU A 250 -0.68 1.60 4.22
CA LEU A 250 -0.16 0.29 3.85
C LEU A 250 0.98 -0.15 4.78
N ALA A 251 1.98 0.71 5.00
CA ALA A 251 3.08 0.42 5.93
C ALA A 251 2.58 0.18 7.36
N GLN A 252 1.62 0.98 7.82
CA GLN A 252 0.97 0.79 9.12
C GLN A 252 0.28 -0.58 9.21
N ASN A 253 -0.41 -0.98 8.16
CA ASN A 253 -1.12 -2.26 8.14
C ASN A 253 -0.15 -3.44 8.18
N LEU A 254 0.94 -3.41 7.42
CA LEU A 254 1.99 -4.43 7.48
C LEU A 254 2.64 -4.52 8.87
N MET A 255 2.96 -3.38 9.49
CA MET A 255 3.49 -3.37 10.85
C MET A 255 2.51 -3.99 11.85
N ASN A 256 1.20 -3.77 11.70
CA ASN A 256 0.19 -4.39 12.55
C ASN A 256 0.08 -5.91 12.34
N ILE A 257 0.25 -6.40 11.10
CA ILE A 257 0.30 -7.83 10.81
C ILE A 257 1.49 -8.46 11.55
N ILE A 258 2.69 -7.88 11.39
CA ILE A 258 3.91 -8.39 12.04
C ILE A 258 3.77 -8.32 13.56
N LEU A 259 3.24 -7.21 14.10
CA LEU A 259 2.99 -7.05 15.52
C LEU A 259 2.03 -8.12 16.06
N GLY A 260 0.97 -8.45 15.32
CA GLY A 260 0.03 -9.52 15.68
C GLY A 260 0.74 -10.87 15.86
N HIS A 261 1.67 -11.21 14.97
CA HIS A 261 2.49 -12.42 15.08
C HIS A 261 3.47 -12.40 16.26
N PHE A 262 3.96 -11.22 16.65
CA PHE A 262 4.85 -11.07 17.80
C PHE A 262 4.11 -11.19 19.13
N GLN A 263 2.86 -10.73 19.18
CA GLN A 263 2.01 -10.78 20.38
C GLN A 263 1.38 -12.16 20.63
N ASP A 264 1.10 -12.93 19.58
CA ASP A 264 0.61 -14.31 19.73
C ASP A 264 1.74 -15.25 20.21
N SER A 265 1.84 -15.39 21.53
CA SER A 265 2.82 -16.20 22.25
C SER A 265 2.73 -17.71 21.93
N HIS A 266 1.59 -18.18 21.40
CA HIS A 266 1.41 -19.57 20.96
C HIS A 266 1.79 -19.75 19.48
N SER A 267 1.60 -18.73 18.63
CA SER A 267 2.08 -18.74 17.25
C SER A 267 3.59 -18.94 17.18
N MET A 268 4.37 -18.16 17.95
CA MET A 268 5.83 -18.33 17.98
C MET A 268 6.30 -19.66 18.56
N LYS A 269 5.55 -20.27 19.50
CA LYS A 269 5.88 -21.61 20.01
C LYS A 269 5.58 -22.71 18.98
N VAL A 270 4.46 -22.65 18.26
CA VAL A 270 4.13 -23.64 17.22
C VAL A 270 5.08 -23.51 16.02
N ILE A 271 5.46 -22.29 15.62
CA ILE A 271 6.54 -22.06 14.63
C ILE A 271 7.88 -22.62 15.13
N ALA A 272 8.15 -22.57 16.44
CA ALA A 272 9.37 -23.12 17.03
C ALA A 272 9.42 -24.66 17.11
N TYR A 273 8.28 -25.36 17.07
CA TYR A 273 8.23 -26.83 17.17
C TYR A 273 8.07 -27.54 15.82
N ASP A 274 7.62 -26.85 14.76
CA ASP A 274 7.30 -27.48 13.47
C ASP A 274 8.46 -27.53 12.46
N THR A 275 9.65 -27.05 12.82
CA THR A 275 10.85 -27.21 11.98
C THR A 275 12.06 -27.49 12.85
N ARG A 276 12.50 -28.75 12.84
CA ARG A 276 13.72 -29.20 13.52
C ARG A 276 14.91 -28.33 13.08
N LEU A 277 15.57 -27.72 14.07
CA LEU A 277 16.90 -27.08 14.04
C LEU A 277 17.09 -25.68 13.39
N GLY A 278 16.14 -25.02 12.72
CA GLY A 278 16.43 -23.80 11.93
C GLY A 278 15.74 -22.47 12.32
N THR A 279 14.80 -22.45 13.27
CA THR A 279 13.85 -21.31 13.41
C THR A 279 14.29 -20.19 14.37
N LYS A 280 15.20 -20.44 15.33
CA LYS A 280 15.82 -19.33 16.10
C LYS A 280 16.68 -18.47 15.17
N GLU A 281 17.50 -19.10 14.33
CA GLU A 281 18.31 -18.38 13.34
C GLU A 281 17.43 -17.65 12.33
N GLY A 282 16.35 -18.28 11.85
CA GLY A 282 15.37 -17.62 10.97
C GLY A 282 14.68 -16.40 11.60
N LEU A 283 14.30 -16.48 12.89
CA LEU A 283 13.69 -15.35 13.60
C LEU A 283 14.68 -14.23 13.88
N HIS A 284 15.92 -14.54 14.28
CA HIS A 284 16.96 -13.53 14.46
C HIS A 284 17.30 -12.85 13.13
N SER A 285 17.43 -13.61 12.04
CA SER A 285 17.63 -13.07 10.69
C SER A 285 16.48 -12.13 10.30
N PHE A 286 15.25 -12.56 10.52
CA PHE A 286 14.05 -11.76 10.29
C PHE A 286 14.04 -10.45 11.08
N CYS A 287 14.32 -10.50 12.39
CA CYS A 287 14.41 -9.31 13.23
C CYS A 287 15.57 -8.39 12.82
N GLY A 288 16.70 -8.97 12.40
CA GLY A 288 17.86 -8.25 11.87
C GLY A 288 17.55 -7.44 10.61
N GLU A 289 16.69 -7.97 9.72
CA GLU A 289 16.22 -7.25 8.53
C GLU A 289 15.11 -6.24 8.85
N LEU A 290 14.23 -6.54 9.81
CA LEU A 290 13.11 -5.69 10.18
C LEU A 290 13.55 -4.39 10.89
N ILE A 291 14.52 -4.45 11.79
CA ILE A 291 14.92 -3.29 12.62
C ILE A 291 15.37 -2.09 11.77
N PRO A 292 16.29 -2.23 10.79
CA PRO A 292 16.69 -1.10 9.96
C PRO A 292 15.52 -0.46 9.20
N VAL A 293 14.54 -1.26 8.77
CA VAL A 293 13.33 -0.75 8.11
C VAL A 293 12.51 0.09 9.08
N LEU A 294 12.30 -0.37 10.31
CA LEU A 294 11.57 0.38 11.34
C LEU A 294 12.27 1.67 11.75
N GLU A 295 13.60 1.65 11.84
CA GLU A 295 14.39 2.86 12.14
C GLU A 295 14.20 3.93 11.06
N ARG A 296 14.24 3.56 9.78
CA ARG A 296 13.96 4.51 8.68
C ARG A 296 12.54 5.07 8.77
N LEU A 297 11.55 4.21 9.01
CA LEU A 297 10.15 4.62 9.16
C LEU A 297 9.91 5.56 10.34
N GLU A 298 10.66 5.42 11.44
CA GLU A 298 10.60 6.34 12.58
C GLU A 298 11.13 7.74 12.23
N LEU A 299 12.11 7.83 11.32
CA LEU A 299 12.78 9.07 10.92
C LEU A 299 12.01 9.89 9.86
N LEU A 300 10.90 9.37 9.33
CA LEU A 300 10.04 10.11 8.39
C LEU A 300 9.63 11.47 8.96
N SER A 301 9.68 12.53 8.16
CA SER A 301 9.36 13.90 8.60
C SER A 301 7.86 14.21 8.45
N GLU A 302 7.25 14.76 9.51
CA GLU A 302 5.85 15.26 9.46
C GLU A 302 5.73 16.47 8.52
N GLU A 303 6.78 17.30 8.41
CA GLU A 303 6.82 18.45 7.51
C GLU A 303 6.79 18.02 6.04
N LYS A 304 7.59 17.01 5.67
CA LYS A 304 7.67 16.51 4.29
C LYS A 304 6.45 15.70 3.90
N THR A 305 5.97 14.83 4.80
CA THR A 305 4.79 14.01 4.54
C THR A 305 3.50 14.84 4.55
N GLY A 306 3.41 15.85 5.42
CA GLY A 306 2.19 16.61 5.67
C GLY A 306 1.15 15.86 6.52
N HIS A 307 1.57 14.81 7.22
CA HIS A 307 0.71 13.99 8.09
C HIS A 307 1.28 13.92 9.51
N SER A 308 0.40 13.78 10.51
CA SER A 308 0.86 13.45 11.86
C SER A 308 1.30 11.99 11.91
N LEU A 309 2.53 11.76 12.31
CA LEU A 309 3.18 10.46 12.39
C LEU A 309 3.24 9.92 13.82
N ARG A 310 2.55 10.55 14.78
CA ARG A 310 2.60 10.16 16.21
C ARG A 310 2.24 8.69 16.44
N VAL A 311 1.09 8.25 15.91
CA VAL A 311 0.62 6.85 16.06
C VAL A 311 1.50 5.90 15.27
N PHE A 312 1.87 6.30 14.05
CA PHE A 312 2.73 5.54 13.15
C PHE A 312 4.11 5.26 13.77
N ARG A 313 4.80 6.29 14.28
CA ARG A 313 6.09 6.17 14.96
C ARG A 313 6.00 5.36 16.24
N ARG A 314 4.89 5.49 16.99
CA ARG A 314 4.67 4.66 18.18
C ARG A 314 4.59 3.18 17.81
N LEU A 315 3.87 2.84 16.74
CA LEU A 315 3.78 1.47 16.24
C LEU A 315 5.15 0.94 15.80
N ALA A 316 5.89 1.71 15.00
CA ALA A 316 7.23 1.35 14.55
C ALA A 316 8.18 1.11 15.74
N ARG A 317 8.17 2.01 16.73
CA ARG A 317 8.98 1.88 17.95
C ARG A 317 8.61 0.65 18.77
N SER A 318 7.32 0.42 19.03
CA SER A 318 6.89 -0.75 19.80
C SER A 318 7.27 -2.06 19.09
N LEU A 319 7.13 -2.11 17.76
CA LEU A 319 7.54 -3.28 16.99
C LEU A 319 9.06 -3.46 17.01
N LYS A 320 9.82 -2.37 16.95
CA LYS A 320 11.29 -2.39 17.03
C LYS A 320 11.76 -2.90 18.39
N GLU A 321 11.20 -2.39 19.49
CA GLU A 321 11.50 -2.84 20.85
C GLU A 321 11.22 -4.34 21.02
N LEU A 322 10.09 -4.83 20.51
CA LEU A 322 9.79 -6.27 20.51
C LEU A 322 10.76 -7.07 19.63
N SER A 323 11.17 -6.53 18.48
CA SER A 323 12.15 -7.18 17.60
C SER A 323 13.50 -7.35 18.28
N ILE A 324 13.96 -6.32 19.01
CA ILE A 324 15.19 -6.35 19.81
C ILE A 324 15.09 -7.38 20.94
N GLN A 325 13.94 -7.50 21.60
CA GLN A 325 13.74 -8.52 22.65
C GLN A 325 13.75 -9.96 22.12
N LYS A 326 13.58 -10.16 20.81
CA LYS A 326 13.58 -11.46 20.14
C LYS A 326 14.90 -11.80 19.45
N LEU A 327 15.83 -10.84 19.40
CA LEU A 327 17.24 -11.02 19.03
C LEU A 327 18.09 -11.50 20.21
#